data_AF-A0A4R1BC31-F1
#
_entry.id   AF-A0A4R1BC31-F1
#
_cell.length_a   1.000
_cell.length_b   1.000
_cell.length_c   1.000
_cell.angle_alpha   90.00
_cell.angle_beta   90.00
_cell.angle_gamma   90.00
#
_symmetry.space_group_name_H-M   'P 1'
#
loop_
_entity.id
_entity.type
_entity.pdbx_description
1 polymer ?
#
loop_
_entity_poly.entity_id
_entity_poly.type
_entity_poly.pdbx_seq_one_letter_code
_entity_poly.pdbx_strand_id
1 'polypeptide(L)'
;MHNHRPTDRLEYFSDAVLAIAATLLATELPKPETETSLLKAIADQWPHYAAFAASFLFICIAWSNHHNMFIYIRQTDQYLLILNTFFLMFVTLQSFTTGLLARHVGKPDERTAALIYHATLVLMTLFYNLTWWYANRHEELIEDDADRRLLRSLTKEYAIAPALHLAALIICLWSVPFSIIPIILLYIYFALPRVSEKKAKGAGSSG
;
A
#
# COMPACT_ATOMS: atom_id res chain seq x y z
N MET A 1 -18.89 28.82 -4.59
CA MET A 1 -19.41 27.75 -3.71
C MET A 1 -18.55 26.53 -3.94
N HIS A 2 -17.77 26.07 -2.96
CA HIS A 2 -17.04 24.80 -3.07
C HIS A 2 -18.06 23.66 -3.12
N ASN A 3 -18.24 23.05 -4.28
CA ASN A 3 -19.09 21.88 -4.45
C ASN A 3 -18.37 20.72 -3.77
N HIS A 4 -18.82 20.35 -2.56
CA HIS A 4 -18.22 19.24 -1.83
C HIS A 4 -18.65 17.93 -2.49
N ARG A 5 -17.70 17.05 -2.85
CA ARG A 5 -18.05 15.72 -3.34
C ARG A 5 -18.58 14.89 -2.15
N PRO A 6 -19.55 14.00 -2.39
CA PRO A 6 -20.00 13.06 -1.36
C PRO A 6 -18.88 12.20 -0.77
N THR A 7 -17.74 12.07 -1.47
CA THR A 7 -16.55 11.31 -1.08
C THR A 7 -15.57 12.10 -0.21
N ASP A 8 -15.63 13.44 -0.19
CA ASP A 8 -14.59 14.31 0.40
C ASP A 8 -14.24 13.91 1.85
N ARG A 9 -15.26 13.64 2.68
CA ARG A 9 -15.02 13.27 4.09
C ARG A 9 -14.29 11.94 4.25
N LEU A 10 -14.59 10.97 3.38
CA LEU A 10 -13.91 9.68 3.37
C LEU A 10 -12.45 9.86 2.94
N GLU A 11 -12.22 10.64 1.89
CA GLU A 11 -10.88 10.92 1.36
C GLU A 11 -10.02 11.62 2.43
N TYR A 12 -10.51 12.71 3.03
CA TYR A 12 -9.77 13.42 4.09
C TYR A 12 -9.47 12.55 5.31
N PHE A 13 -10.41 11.69 5.73
CA PHE A 13 -10.16 10.75 6.82
C PHE A 13 -9.07 9.73 6.43
N SER A 14 -9.14 9.19 5.21
CA SER A 14 -8.18 8.21 4.71
C SER A 14 -6.78 8.81 4.57
N ASP A 15 -6.67 10.02 4.04
CA ASP A 15 -5.41 10.78 3.94
C ASP A 15 -4.79 11.00 5.32
N ALA A 16 -5.59 11.40 6.31
CA ALA A 16 -5.12 11.59 7.68
C ALA A 16 -4.59 10.29 8.28
N VAL A 17 -5.31 9.16 8.11
CA VAL A 17 -4.87 7.85 8.61
C VAL A 17 -3.60 7.37 7.92
N LEU A 18 -3.51 7.50 6.59
CA LEU A 18 -2.32 7.14 5.80
C LEU A 18 -1.09 7.97 6.22
N ALA A 19 -1.25 9.28 6.42
CA ALA A 19 -0.18 10.16 6.88
C ALA A 19 0.30 9.80 8.30
N ILE A 20 -0.62 9.53 9.22
CA ILE A 20 -0.27 9.08 10.58
C ILE A 20 0.45 7.73 10.53
N ALA A 21 -0.05 6.76 9.76
CA ALA A 21 0.59 5.45 9.62
C ALA A 21 2.01 5.54 9.04
N ALA A 22 2.21 6.37 8.00
CA ALA A 22 3.52 6.62 7.41
C ALA A 22 4.50 7.23 8.43
N THR A 23 4.06 8.20 9.23
CA THR A 23 4.92 8.85 10.23
C THR A 23 5.21 7.95 11.43
N LEU A 24 4.26 7.11 11.85
CA LEU A 24 4.46 6.10 12.90
C LEU A 24 5.47 5.01 12.51
N LEU A 25 5.82 4.84 11.23
CA LEU A 25 6.94 3.95 10.87
C LEU A 25 8.27 4.46 11.42
N ALA A 26 8.45 5.79 11.54
CA ALA A 26 9.68 6.37 12.03
C ALA A 26 9.91 6.07 13.52
N THR A 27 8.87 5.71 14.28
CA THR A 27 9.00 5.33 15.69
C THR A 27 9.62 3.95 15.87
N GLU A 28 9.58 3.09 14.84
CA GLU A 28 10.21 1.75 14.84
C GLU A 28 11.72 1.80 14.54
N LEU A 29 12.25 2.99 14.23
CA LEU A 29 13.68 3.17 14.02
C LEU A 29 14.43 3.05 15.36
N PRO A 30 15.49 2.23 15.41
CA PRO A 30 16.21 1.96 16.64
C PRO A 30 17.00 3.18 17.07
N LYS A 31 17.11 3.34 18.39
CA LYS A 31 17.92 4.36 19.05
C LYS A 31 19.03 3.63 19.81
N PRO A 32 20.10 3.19 19.12
CA PRO A 32 21.11 2.34 19.73
C PRO A 32 21.87 3.12 20.82
N GLU A 33 21.94 2.54 22.01
CA GLU A 33 22.79 3.01 23.09
C GLU A 33 24.14 2.29 22.99
N THR A 34 25.25 3.03 22.99
CA THR A 34 26.59 2.45 22.91
C THR A 34 27.63 3.32 23.60
N GLU A 35 28.58 2.67 24.27
CA GLU A 35 29.73 3.31 24.91
C GLU A 35 30.96 3.39 24.00
N THR A 36 30.88 2.78 22.81
CA THR A 36 32.03 2.65 21.88
C THR A 36 31.88 3.52 20.63
N SER A 37 31.37 2.95 19.53
CA SER A 37 31.19 3.65 18.25
C SER A 37 29.71 3.75 17.88
N LEU A 38 29.17 4.97 17.95
CA LEU A 38 27.80 5.26 17.54
C LEU A 38 27.57 4.94 16.05
N LEU A 39 28.53 5.25 15.19
CA LEU A 39 28.40 4.99 13.74
C LEU A 39 28.24 3.50 13.45
N LYS A 40 29.06 2.64 14.09
CA LYS A 40 28.93 1.20 13.93
C LYS A 40 27.60 0.70 14.48
N ALA A 41 27.21 1.16 15.66
CA ALA A 41 25.95 0.75 16.28
C ALA A 41 24.72 1.14 15.42
N ILE A 42 24.77 2.29 14.73
CA ILE A 42 23.76 2.69 13.74
C ILE A 42 23.83 1.77 12.51
N ALA A 43 25.01 1.55 11.93
CA ALA A 43 25.16 0.73 10.73
C ALA A 43 24.68 -0.71 10.92
N ASP A 44 24.89 -1.29 12.11
CA ASP A 44 24.45 -2.64 12.46
C ASP A 44 22.90 -2.77 12.51
N GLN A 45 22.16 -1.66 12.55
CA GLN A 45 20.70 -1.61 12.53
C GLN A 45 20.09 -1.50 11.12
N TRP A 46 20.87 -1.78 10.07
CA TRP A 46 20.41 -1.68 8.68
C TRP A 46 19.06 -2.37 8.37
N PRO A 47 18.66 -3.51 8.99
CA PRO A 47 17.37 -4.13 8.69
C PRO A 47 16.19 -3.22 9.05
N HIS A 48 16.32 -2.42 10.11
CA HIS A 48 15.30 -1.44 10.50
C HIS A 48 15.14 -0.34 9.45
N TYR A 49 16.25 0.18 8.90
CA TYR A 49 16.20 1.22 7.87
C TYR A 49 15.62 0.69 6.57
N ALA A 50 15.98 -0.54 6.17
CA ALA A 50 15.43 -1.18 4.99
C ALA A 50 13.91 -1.45 5.12
N ALA A 51 13.48 -2.00 6.27
CA ALA A 51 12.08 -2.27 6.54
C ALA A 51 11.25 -0.97 6.62
N PHE A 52 11.79 0.07 7.27
CA PHE A 52 11.21 1.41 7.31
C PHE A 52 11.01 1.97 5.89
N ALA A 53 12.08 2.02 5.08
CA ALA A 53 12.04 2.62 3.75
C ALA A 53 11.05 1.89 2.83
N ALA A 54 11.09 0.55 2.81
CA ALA A 54 10.15 -0.26 2.02
C ALA A 54 8.70 0.01 2.43
N SER A 55 8.40 -0.03 3.73
CA SER A 55 7.05 0.15 4.23
C SER A 55 6.54 1.58 4.05
N PHE A 56 7.39 2.59 4.23
CA PHE A 56 7.05 3.99 4.01
C PHE A 56 6.72 4.24 2.53
N LEU A 57 7.60 3.79 1.62
CA LEU A 57 7.35 3.88 0.18
C LEU A 57 6.07 3.17 -0.23
N PHE A 58 5.79 2.00 0.36
CA PHE A 58 4.57 1.26 0.08
C PHE A 58 3.31 2.01 0.53
N ILE A 59 3.31 2.63 1.72
CA ILE A 59 2.20 3.48 2.16
C ILE A 59 2.02 4.67 1.21
N CYS A 60 3.10 5.33 0.77
CA CYS A 60 3.01 6.43 -0.20
C CYS A 60 2.44 5.99 -1.56
N ILE A 61 2.84 4.81 -2.05
CA ILE A 61 2.27 4.23 -3.28
C ILE A 61 0.78 3.91 -3.07
N ALA A 62 0.42 3.31 -1.94
CA ALA A 62 -0.96 3.01 -1.59
C ALA A 62 -1.82 4.28 -1.50
N TRP A 63 -1.29 5.34 -0.87
CA TRP A 63 -1.93 6.66 -0.80
C TRP A 63 -2.16 7.26 -2.19
N SER A 64 -1.13 7.31 -3.03
CA SER A 64 -1.27 7.83 -4.41
C SER A 64 -2.29 7.03 -5.22
N ASN A 65 -2.30 5.71 -5.06
CA ASN A 65 -3.28 4.82 -5.68
C ASN A 65 -4.69 5.01 -5.14
N HIS A 66 -4.84 5.24 -3.84
CA HIS A 66 -6.12 5.50 -3.19
C HIS A 66 -6.69 6.84 -3.67
N HIS A 67 -5.89 7.90 -3.69
CA HIS A 67 -6.28 9.18 -4.27
C HIS A 67 -6.75 9.04 -5.72
N ASN A 68 -5.97 8.35 -6.57
CA ASN A 68 -6.33 8.11 -7.98
C ASN A 68 -7.62 7.28 -8.13
N MET A 69 -7.89 6.35 -7.22
CA MET A 69 -9.11 5.55 -7.21
C MET A 69 -10.35 6.42 -6.94
N PHE A 70 -10.25 7.33 -5.96
CA PHE A 70 -11.35 8.21 -5.57
C PHE A 70 -11.61 9.36 -6.56
N ILE A 71 -10.74 9.59 -7.55
CA ILE A 71 -11.06 10.43 -8.70
C ILE A 71 -12.33 9.91 -9.40
N TYR A 72 -12.41 8.59 -9.63
CA TYR A 72 -13.50 7.93 -10.37
C TYR A 72 -14.72 7.57 -9.52
N ILE A 73 -14.55 7.41 -8.21
CA ILE A 73 -15.65 7.11 -7.28
C ILE A 73 -16.31 8.44 -6.91
N ARG A 74 -17.59 8.63 -7.22
CA ARG A 74 -18.33 9.89 -6.96
C ARG A 74 -19.31 9.80 -5.79
N GLN A 75 -19.73 8.59 -5.40
CA GLN A 75 -20.61 8.38 -4.25
C GLN A 75 -20.01 7.36 -3.28
N THR A 76 -20.46 7.42 -2.03
CA THR A 76 -20.10 6.45 -1.00
C THR A 76 -21.35 5.82 -0.43
N ASP A 77 -21.26 4.54 -0.09
CA ASP A 77 -22.27 3.83 0.66
C ASP A 77 -21.63 3.13 1.88
N GLN A 78 -22.46 2.48 2.68
CA GLN A 78 -22.00 1.82 3.90
C GLN A 78 -21.02 0.68 3.63
N TYR A 79 -21.17 -0.07 2.55
CA TYR A 79 -20.29 -1.21 2.24
C TYR A 79 -18.91 -0.75 1.79
N LEU A 80 -18.85 0.27 0.92
CA LEU A 80 -17.60 0.88 0.49
C LEU A 80 -16.85 1.47 1.69
N LEU A 81 -17.56 2.13 2.62
CA LEU A 81 -16.98 2.64 3.86
C LEU A 81 -16.37 1.53 4.73
N ILE A 82 -17.06 0.39 4.86
CA ILE A 82 -16.56 -0.77 5.62
C ILE A 82 -15.28 -1.32 4.98
N LEU A 83 -15.29 -1.53 3.66
CA LEU A 83 -14.11 -2.03 2.92
C LEU A 83 -12.92 -1.08 3.04
N ASN A 84 -13.15 0.23 2.91
CA ASN A 84 -12.13 1.25 3.11
C ASN A 84 -11.61 1.25 4.56
N THR A 85 -12.48 1.05 5.55
CA THR A 85 -12.08 0.99 6.96
C THR A 85 -11.17 -0.21 7.23
N PHE A 86 -11.47 -1.39 6.67
CA PHE A 86 -10.57 -2.54 6.79
C PHE A 86 -9.23 -2.30 6.09
N PHE A 87 -9.22 -1.68 4.90
CA PHE A 87 -7.98 -1.25 4.26
C PHE A 87 -7.14 -0.36 5.19
N LEU A 88 -7.76 0.68 5.76
CA LEU A 88 -7.09 1.60 6.70
C LEU A 88 -6.61 0.91 7.98
N MET A 89 -7.35 -0.08 8.49
CA MET A 89 -6.93 -0.87 9.64
C MET A 89 -5.63 -1.64 9.36
N PHE A 90 -5.47 -2.23 8.17
CA PHE A 90 -4.21 -2.91 7.84
C PHE A 90 -3.06 -1.93 7.55
N VAL A 91 -3.38 -0.74 7.03
CA VAL A 91 -2.41 0.36 6.92
C VAL A 91 -1.86 0.75 8.29
N THR A 92 -2.70 0.88 9.33
CA THR A 92 -2.22 1.27 10.67
C THR A 92 -1.41 0.16 11.35
N LEU A 93 -1.70 -1.11 11.07
CA LEU A 93 -0.91 -2.26 11.53
C LEU A 93 0.49 -2.34 10.88
N GLN A 94 0.74 -1.55 9.83
CA GLN A 94 2.02 -1.59 9.12
C GLN A 94 3.20 -1.20 10.02
N SER A 95 3.03 -0.22 10.91
CA SER A 95 4.10 0.16 11.85
C SER A 95 4.52 -1.03 12.73
N PHE A 96 3.55 -1.67 13.40
CA PHE A 96 3.78 -2.85 14.22
C PHE A 96 4.48 -3.98 13.46
N THR A 97 3.98 -4.35 12.28
CA THR A 97 4.54 -5.49 11.53
C THR A 97 5.91 -5.19 10.94
N THR A 98 6.17 -3.94 10.54
CA THR A 98 7.49 -3.48 10.07
C THR A 98 8.53 -3.61 11.17
N GLY A 99 8.22 -3.11 12.36
CA GLY A 99 9.10 -3.21 13.53
C GLY A 99 9.28 -4.65 13.99
N LEU A 100 8.24 -5.48 13.91
CA LEU A 100 8.31 -6.90 14.21
C LEU A 100 9.27 -7.62 13.26
N LEU A 101 9.16 -7.41 11.95
CA LEU A 101 10.07 -7.97 10.95
C LEU A 101 11.51 -7.52 11.18
N ALA A 102 11.73 -6.21 11.28
CA ALA A 102 13.06 -5.63 11.45
C ALA A 102 13.83 -6.21 12.65
N ARG A 103 13.13 -6.40 13.79
CA ARG A 103 13.73 -6.97 15.01
C ARG A 103 14.10 -8.45 14.90
N HIS A 104 13.55 -9.19 13.94
CA HIS A 104 13.72 -10.63 13.82
C HIS A 104 14.54 -11.07 12.59
N VAL A 105 14.98 -10.15 11.74
CA VAL A 105 15.89 -10.47 10.61
C VAL A 105 17.16 -11.17 11.15
N GLY A 106 17.48 -12.35 10.62
CA GLY A 106 18.63 -13.15 11.03
C GLY A 106 18.47 -13.87 12.39
N LYS A 107 17.25 -13.92 12.96
CA LYS A 107 16.95 -14.57 14.24
C LYS A 107 16.06 -15.81 14.06
N PRO A 108 15.96 -16.72 15.05
CA PRO A 108 15.17 -17.95 14.92
C PRO A 108 13.71 -17.74 14.46
N ASP A 109 13.06 -16.67 14.93
CA ASP A 109 11.66 -16.35 14.60
C ASP A 109 11.48 -15.45 13.36
N GLU A 110 12.53 -15.27 12.54
CA GLU A 110 12.49 -14.45 11.32
C GLU A 110 11.31 -14.80 10.42
N ARG A 111 11.10 -16.11 10.17
CA ARG A 111 10.02 -16.58 9.29
C ARG A 111 8.64 -16.19 9.83
N THR A 112 8.42 -16.33 11.13
CA THR A 112 7.14 -15.97 11.76
C THR A 112 6.88 -14.47 11.61
N ALA A 113 7.88 -13.64 11.87
CA ALA A 113 7.77 -12.19 11.70
C ALA A 113 7.51 -11.79 10.24
N ALA A 114 8.21 -12.43 9.30
CA ALA A 114 8.01 -12.20 7.86
C ALA A 114 6.62 -12.65 7.38
N LEU A 115 6.10 -13.79 7.84
CA LEU A 115 4.75 -14.26 7.50
C LEU A 115 3.69 -13.28 8.00
N ILE A 116 3.82 -12.75 9.21
CA ILE A 116 2.90 -11.75 9.76
C ILE A 116 2.94 -10.47 8.91
N TYR A 117 4.15 -9.99 8.58
CA TYR A 117 4.35 -8.83 7.70
C TYR A 117 3.67 -9.02 6.34
N HIS A 118 3.97 -10.12 5.63
CA HIS A 118 3.37 -10.40 4.33
C HIS A 118 1.85 -10.60 4.40
N ALA A 119 1.34 -11.24 5.45
CA ALA A 119 -0.10 -11.42 5.63
C ALA A 119 -0.82 -10.07 5.81
N THR A 120 -0.24 -9.13 6.56
CA THR A 120 -0.77 -7.78 6.69
C THR A 120 -0.83 -7.06 5.35
N LEU A 121 0.20 -7.19 4.49
CA LEU A 121 0.20 -6.59 3.15
C LEU A 121 -0.81 -7.23 2.20
N VAL A 122 -0.97 -8.56 2.27
CA VAL A 122 -2.00 -9.28 1.52
C VAL A 122 -3.38 -8.77 1.91
N LEU A 123 -3.67 -8.65 3.21
CA LEU A 123 -4.96 -8.16 3.68
C LEU A 123 -5.18 -6.69 3.29
N MET A 124 -4.16 -5.84 3.44
CA MET A 124 -4.22 -4.43 3.01
C MET A 124 -4.56 -4.31 1.53
N THR A 125 -3.84 -5.02 0.65
CA THR A 125 -4.04 -4.96 -0.80
C THR A 125 -5.32 -5.66 -1.25
N LEU A 126 -5.76 -6.68 -0.53
CA LEU A 126 -7.06 -7.32 -0.73
C LEU A 126 -8.20 -6.33 -0.48
N PHE A 127 -8.24 -5.66 0.68
CA PHE A 127 -9.32 -4.73 1.00
C PHE A 127 -9.30 -3.48 0.10
N TYR A 128 -8.11 -3.02 -0.31
CA TYR A 128 -7.97 -2.01 -1.37
C TYR A 128 -8.63 -2.48 -2.67
N ASN A 129 -8.33 -3.70 -3.13
CA ASN A 129 -8.91 -4.25 -4.36
C ASN A 129 -10.41 -4.51 -4.24
N LEU A 130 -10.88 -4.97 -3.08
CA LEU A 130 -12.32 -5.15 -2.83
C LEU A 130 -13.06 -3.83 -2.89
N THR A 131 -12.47 -2.74 -2.38
CA THR A 131 -13.04 -1.39 -2.48
C THR A 131 -13.23 -0.99 -3.94
N TRP A 132 -12.19 -1.15 -4.76
CA TRP A 132 -12.27 -0.87 -6.20
C TRP A 132 -13.26 -1.78 -6.93
N TRP A 133 -13.20 -3.08 -6.67
CA TRP A 133 -14.05 -4.07 -7.31
C TRP A 133 -15.53 -3.84 -6.99
N TYR A 134 -15.83 -3.50 -5.74
CA TYR A 134 -17.18 -3.14 -5.30
C TYR A 134 -17.66 -1.89 -6.03
N ALA A 135 -16.90 -0.79 -5.96
CA ALA A 135 -17.26 0.44 -6.66
C ALA A 135 -17.49 0.22 -8.16
N ASN A 136 -16.57 -0.50 -8.84
CA ASN A 136 -16.68 -0.76 -10.28
C ASN A 136 -17.82 -1.73 -10.67
N ARG A 137 -18.43 -2.43 -9.72
CA ARG A 137 -19.61 -3.29 -9.95
C ARG A 137 -20.94 -2.56 -9.70
N HIS A 138 -20.88 -1.44 -9.00
CA HIS A 138 -22.02 -0.59 -8.63
C HIS A 138 -21.92 0.71 -9.43
N GLU A 139 -22.54 0.74 -10.61
CA GLU A 139 -22.42 1.85 -11.57
C GLU A 139 -22.82 3.19 -10.96
N GLU A 140 -23.75 3.19 -9.99
CA GLU A 140 -24.19 4.36 -9.23
C GLU A 140 -23.08 5.03 -8.38
N LEU A 141 -22.00 4.31 -8.06
CA LEU A 141 -20.87 4.81 -7.27
C LEU A 141 -19.77 5.42 -8.13
N ILE A 142 -19.72 5.07 -9.42
CA ILE A 142 -18.70 5.51 -10.37
C ILE A 142 -19.22 6.71 -11.15
N GLU A 143 -18.29 7.53 -11.62
CA GLU A 143 -18.54 8.63 -12.54
C GLU A 143 -19.20 8.16 -13.85
N ASP A 144 -20.37 8.73 -14.17
CA ASP A 144 -21.23 8.32 -15.30
C ASP A 144 -20.51 8.33 -16.67
N ASP A 145 -19.54 9.23 -16.84
CA ASP A 145 -18.76 9.44 -18.06
C ASP A 145 -17.38 8.77 -18.05
N ALA A 146 -17.10 7.91 -17.06
CA ALA A 146 -15.82 7.20 -16.97
C ALA A 146 -15.62 6.20 -18.14
N ASP A 147 -14.46 6.27 -18.81
CA ASP A 147 -14.10 5.34 -19.89
C ASP A 147 -13.95 3.91 -19.33
N ARG A 148 -14.86 3.01 -19.71
CA ARG A 148 -14.83 1.60 -19.29
C ARG A 148 -13.55 0.85 -19.70
N ARG A 149 -12.86 1.26 -20.77
CA ARG A 149 -11.56 0.67 -21.15
C ARG A 149 -10.46 1.08 -20.16
N LEU A 150 -10.51 2.31 -19.68
CA LEU A 150 -9.64 2.81 -18.62
C LEU A 150 -9.92 2.09 -17.30
N LEU A 151 -11.19 1.99 -16.88
CA LEU A 151 -11.58 1.28 -15.66
C LEU A 151 -11.10 -0.18 -15.65
N ARG A 152 -11.27 -0.91 -16.76
CA ARG A 152 -10.74 -2.29 -16.90
C ARG A 152 -9.21 -2.35 -16.83
N SER A 153 -8.51 -1.33 -17.32
CA SER A 153 -7.05 -1.25 -17.25
C SER A 153 -6.60 -1.02 -15.79
N LEU A 154 -7.28 -0.12 -15.08
CA LEU A 154 -7.06 0.12 -13.64
C LEU A 154 -7.34 -1.13 -12.80
N THR A 155 -8.42 -1.87 -13.07
CA THR A 155 -8.69 -3.14 -12.39
C THR A 155 -7.55 -4.14 -12.53
N LYS A 156 -6.95 -4.25 -13.73
CA LYS A 156 -5.80 -5.14 -13.95
C LYS A 156 -4.56 -4.63 -13.21
N GLU A 157 -4.33 -3.33 -13.21
CA GLU A 157 -3.21 -2.69 -12.53
C GLU A 157 -3.30 -2.87 -11.01
N TYR A 158 -4.46 -2.65 -10.41
CA TYR A 158 -4.69 -2.83 -8.98
C TYR A 158 -4.55 -4.28 -8.52
N ALA A 159 -4.85 -5.26 -9.39
CA ALA A 159 -4.72 -6.68 -9.09
C ALA A 159 -3.25 -7.17 -9.01
N ILE A 160 -2.28 -6.38 -9.50
CA ILE A 160 -0.85 -6.76 -9.47
C ILE A 160 -0.32 -6.78 -8.03
N ALA A 161 -0.67 -5.79 -7.22
CA ALA A 161 -0.21 -5.69 -5.84
C ALA A 161 -0.62 -6.90 -4.96
N PRO A 162 -1.91 -7.28 -4.85
CA PRO A 162 -2.30 -8.44 -4.06
C PRO A 162 -1.72 -9.74 -4.61
N ALA A 163 -1.57 -9.90 -5.93
CA ALA A 163 -0.94 -11.08 -6.51
C ALA A 163 0.53 -11.21 -6.10
N LEU A 164 1.31 -10.13 -6.16
CA LEU A 164 2.73 -10.14 -5.79
C LEU A 164 2.91 -10.29 -4.28
N HIS A 165 2.08 -9.67 -3.43
CA HIS A 165 2.13 -9.88 -1.99
C HIS A 165 1.70 -11.29 -1.58
N LEU A 166 0.72 -11.88 -2.26
CA LEU A 166 0.34 -13.27 -2.03
C LEU A 166 1.46 -14.22 -2.44
N ALA A 167 2.11 -13.97 -3.57
CA ALA A 167 3.29 -14.71 -3.98
C ALA A 167 4.42 -14.59 -2.95
N ALA A 168 4.66 -13.38 -2.41
CA ALA A 168 5.66 -13.16 -1.35
C ALA A 168 5.34 -13.97 -0.09
N LEU A 169 4.08 -13.94 0.38
CA LEU A 169 3.61 -14.72 1.52
C LEU A 169 3.81 -16.22 1.31
N ILE A 170 3.43 -16.72 0.13
CA ILE A 170 3.58 -18.13 -0.24
C ILE A 170 5.07 -18.51 -0.26
N ILE A 171 5.92 -17.75 -0.95
CA ILE A 171 7.37 -18.01 -1.00
C ILE A 171 8.01 -17.98 0.40
N CYS A 172 7.54 -17.09 1.28
CA CYS A 172 8.01 -16.96 2.66
C CYS A 172 7.86 -18.25 3.49
N LEU A 173 6.91 -19.13 3.14
CA LEU A 173 6.75 -20.43 3.81
C LEU A 173 8.00 -21.31 3.66
N TRP A 174 8.73 -21.18 2.55
CA TRP A 174 9.94 -21.97 2.28
C TRP A 174 11.22 -21.15 2.45
N SER A 175 11.23 -19.87 2.06
CA SER A 175 12.41 -19.01 2.11
C SER A 175 12.07 -17.53 2.33
N VAL A 176 12.52 -16.99 3.47
CA VAL A 176 12.35 -15.56 3.79
C VAL A 176 13.12 -14.67 2.80
N PRO A 177 14.40 -14.92 2.47
CA PRO A 177 15.11 -14.04 1.53
C PRO A 177 14.46 -13.96 0.15
N PHE A 178 13.95 -15.08 -0.38
CA PHE A 178 13.29 -15.10 -1.69
C PHE A 178 11.91 -14.44 -1.66
N SER A 179 11.26 -14.32 -0.50
CA SER A 179 9.97 -13.63 -0.37
C SER A 179 10.05 -12.13 -0.66
N ILE A 180 11.25 -11.55 -0.70
CA ILE A 180 11.48 -10.13 -1.02
C ILE A 180 11.38 -9.88 -2.54
N ILE A 181 11.64 -10.89 -3.38
CA ILE A 181 11.68 -10.73 -4.84
C ILE A 181 10.36 -10.16 -5.41
N PRO A 182 9.17 -10.70 -5.06
CA PRO A 182 7.91 -10.13 -5.54
C PRO A 182 7.68 -8.67 -5.09
N ILE A 183 8.18 -8.29 -3.91
CA ILE A 183 8.08 -6.91 -3.40
C ILE A 183 8.95 -5.97 -4.24
N ILE A 184 10.19 -6.37 -4.54
CA ILE A 184 11.08 -5.57 -5.40
C ILE A 184 10.46 -5.40 -6.78
N LEU A 185 9.91 -6.47 -7.37
CA LEU A 185 9.23 -6.41 -8.67
C LEU A 185 8.04 -5.45 -8.62
N LEU A 186 7.28 -5.43 -7.53
CA LEU A 186 6.17 -4.49 -7.33
C LEU A 186 6.66 -3.04 -7.30
N TYR A 187 7.74 -2.74 -6.58
CA TYR A 187 8.30 -1.39 -6.54
C TYR A 187 8.86 -0.95 -7.89
N ILE A 188 9.54 -1.84 -8.62
CA ILE A 188 10.00 -1.55 -9.98
C ILE A 188 8.80 -1.25 -10.88
N TYR A 189 7.73 -2.05 -10.79
CA TYR A 189 6.51 -1.83 -11.55
C TYR A 189 5.91 -0.44 -11.28
N PHE A 190 5.81 -0.02 -10.01
CA PHE A 190 5.26 1.29 -9.65
C PHE A 190 6.23 2.47 -9.86
N ALA A 191 7.53 2.23 -9.96
CA ALA A 191 8.51 3.25 -10.31
C ALA A 191 8.47 3.61 -11.82
N LEU A 192 7.95 2.71 -12.66
CA LEU A 192 7.82 2.96 -14.10
C LEU A 192 6.59 3.84 -14.41
N PRO A 193 6.67 4.73 -15.43
CA PRO A 193 5.54 5.54 -15.84
C PRO A 193 4.33 4.68 -16.21
N ARG A 194 3.20 4.93 -15.56
CA ARG A 194 1.99 4.12 -15.73
C ARG A 194 1.45 4.22 -17.14
N VAL A 195 1.07 3.07 -17.70
CA VAL A 195 0.44 3.01 -19.03
C VAL A 195 -0.91 3.75 -19.04
N SER A 196 -1.61 3.74 -17.90
CA SER A 196 -2.85 4.51 -17.65
C SER A 196 -2.64 6.02 -17.86
N GLU A 197 -1.60 6.60 -17.23
CA GLU A 197 -1.28 8.04 -17.35
C GLU A 197 -0.93 8.44 -18.79
N LYS A 198 -0.20 7.58 -19.52
CA LYS A 198 0.12 7.83 -20.93
C LYS A 198 -1.13 7.80 -21.82
N LYS A 199 -2.09 6.91 -21.55
CA LYS A 199 -3.35 6.84 -22.29
C LYS A 199 -4.26 8.03 -22.00
N ALA A 200 -4.35 8.46 -20.74
CA ALA A 200 -5.12 9.65 -20.35
C ALA A 200 -4.57 10.93 -21.01
N LYS A 201 -3.24 11.10 -21.04
CA LYS A 201 -2.61 12.24 -21.72
C LYS A 201 -2.75 12.20 -23.24
N GLY A 202 -2.72 11.00 -23.85
CA GLY A 202 -2.90 10.84 -25.30
C GLY A 202 -4.34 11.07 -25.79
N ALA A 203 -5.35 10.80 -24.96
CA ALA A 203 -6.75 11.08 -25.28
C ALA A 203 -7.10 12.58 -25.21
N GLY A 204 -6.44 13.33 -24.32
CA GLY A 204 -6.64 14.78 -24.17
C GLY A 204 -5.90 15.64 -25.20
N SER A 205 -4.95 15.09 -25.96
CA SER A 205 -4.19 15.83 -27.00
C SER A 205 -4.80 15.74 -28.41
N SER A 206 -5.93 15.05 -28.56
CA SER A 206 -6.64 14.84 -29.83
C SER A 206 -7.98 15.57 -29.92
N GLY A 207 -8.21 16.55 -29.04
CA GLY A 207 -9.38 17.45 -29.05
C GLY A 207 -9.00 18.86 -29.50
#